data_AF-A0A3S2MZF5-F1
#
_entry.id   AF-A0A3S2MZF5-F1
#
_cell.length_a   1.000
_cell.length_b   1.000
_cell.length_c   1.000
_cell.angle_alpha   90.00
_cell.angle_beta   90.00
_cell.angle_gamma   90.00
#
_symmetry.space_group_name_H-M   'P 1'
#
loop_
_entity.id
_entity.type
_entity.pdbx_description
1 polymer ?
#
loop_
_entity_poly.entity_id
_entity_poly.type
_entity_poly.pdbx_seq_one_letter_code
_entity_poly.pdbx_strand_id
1 'polypeptide(L)'
;MAARAVLRRCDPALLEPAGHPDRDRDAETVLLSLSDSRRVQKVLWRQLFVLDSMMTSLESLESAQQLQTEPRPSQAEGGAKASWKALKAGGVAAAAQTEELLTALQDRLQQIHHRRHALSQLLRRLHSQTQHQDQLEGALLAAQKALRSCDHHVTQLRAESEAVLRQLLDWQELSDSLQLLVTAAQEVTQQLEPVRLTVTWSSEGFSLQVDEGVADLGGSRVTGRRAELSAALLDVLQNYAGQVELLSEIQSLRSSFAIDWRPAQRLLLYLKTASLVCHLHVGEGYPRGGRARLLSVQRDGQPVDAGGLQPHREEPSLTEWLVLLCSSPAL
;
A
#
# COMPACT_ATOMS: atom_id res chain seq x y z
N MET A 1 -28.16 -87.04 -34.73
CA MET A 1 -29.35 -87.73 -34.19
C MET A 1 -29.01 -89.02 -33.45
N ALA A 2 -28.16 -89.91 -33.99
CA ALA A 2 -27.81 -91.19 -33.34
C ALA A 2 -27.10 -91.07 -31.97
N ALA A 3 -26.10 -90.18 -31.83
CA ALA A 3 -25.33 -90.04 -30.58
C ALA A 3 -26.19 -89.63 -29.36
N ARG A 4 -27.20 -88.77 -29.57
CA ARG A 4 -28.10 -88.29 -28.51
C ARG A 4 -29.05 -89.41 -28.04
N ALA A 5 -29.48 -90.28 -28.96
CA ALA A 5 -30.31 -91.44 -28.65
C ALA A 5 -29.52 -92.53 -27.90
N VAL A 6 -28.24 -92.70 -28.23
CA VAL A 6 -27.35 -93.64 -27.56
C VAL A 6 -26.98 -93.16 -26.15
N LEU A 7 -26.68 -91.86 -25.97
CA LEU A 7 -26.46 -91.26 -24.64
C LEU A 7 -27.70 -91.39 -23.74
N ARG A 8 -28.92 -91.21 -24.30
CA ARG A 8 -30.20 -91.43 -23.56
C ARG A 8 -30.30 -92.83 -22.96
N ARG A 9 -29.82 -93.85 -23.69
CA ARG A 9 -29.92 -95.25 -23.28
C ARG A 9 -28.86 -95.65 -22.26
N CYS A 10 -27.67 -95.07 -22.33
CA CYS A 10 -26.55 -95.45 -21.47
C CYS A 10 -26.48 -94.64 -20.17
N ASP A 11 -26.80 -93.35 -20.20
CA ASP A 11 -26.90 -92.51 -19.00
C ASP A 11 -27.72 -91.23 -19.31
N PRO A 12 -29.02 -91.22 -19.00
CA PRO A 12 -29.92 -90.14 -19.38
C PRO A 12 -29.64 -88.80 -18.68
N ALA A 13 -28.93 -88.82 -17.54
CA ALA A 13 -28.58 -87.63 -16.77
C ALA A 13 -27.61 -86.70 -17.52
N LEU A 14 -26.91 -87.20 -18.54
CA LEU A 14 -25.97 -86.43 -19.38
C LEU A 14 -26.65 -85.57 -20.45
N LEU A 15 -27.99 -85.62 -20.55
CA LEU A 15 -28.77 -84.90 -21.56
C LEU A 15 -29.64 -83.78 -20.99
N GLU A 16 -29.60 -83.57 -19.68
CA GLU A 16 -30.18 -82.39 -19.04
C GLU A 16 -29.52 -81.14 -19.65
N PRO A 17 -30.31 -80.22 -20.25
CA PRO A 17 -29.75 -79.01 -20.83
C PRO A 17 -29.18 -78.15 -19.70
N ALA A 18 -27.86 -77.96 -19.68
CA ALA A 18 -27.28 -76.85 -18.94
C ALA A 18 -27.95 -75.57 -19.42
N GLY A 19 -28.60 -74.86 -18.51
CA GLY A 19 -29.38 -73.66 -18.79
C GLY A 19 -28.64 -72.64 -19.67
N HIS A 20 -29.42 -71.87 -20.42
CA HIS A 20 -28.95 -70.89 -21.41
C HIS A 20 -27.76 -70.04 -20.92
N PRO A 21 -26.76 -69.78 -21.78
CA PRO A 21 -25.58 -69.02 -21.38
C PRO A 21 -25.90 -67.52 -21.28
N ASP A 22 -26.03 -67.02 -20.06
CA ASP A 22 -25.90 -65.59 -19.80
C ASP A 22 -24.42 -65.22 -19.58
N ARG A 23 -24.06 -63.98 -19.92
CA ARG A 23 -22.69 -63.54 -20.25
C ARG A 23 -21.72 -63.33 -19.08
N ASP A 24 -22.13 -63.61 -17.84
CA ASP A 24 -21.28 -63.63 -16.66
C ASP A 24 -21.34 -65.02 -16.01
N ARG A 25 -20.40 -65.92 -16.33
CA ARG A 25 -20.31 -67.21 -15.64
C ARG A 25 -19.33 -67.12 -14.47
N ASP A 26 -19.86 -67.30 -13.26
CA ASP A 26 -19.09 -67.66 -12.08
C ASP A 26 -18.18 -68.87 -12.35
N ALA A 27 -16.99 -68.87 -11.76
CA ALA A 27 -15.99 -69.93 -11.91
C ALA A 27 -16.57 -71.33 -11.59
N GLU A 28 -17.55 -71.39 -10.69
CA GLU A 28 -18.27 -72.60 -10.31
C GLU A 28 -19.13 -73.15 -11.46
N THR A 29 -19.81 -72.28 -12.20
CA THR A 29 -20.63 -72.63 -13.38
C THR A 29 -19.76 -73.11 -14.54
N VAL A 30 -18.56 -72.54 -14.70
CA VAL A 30 -17.57 -73.03 -15.67
C VAL A 30 -17.05 -74.41 -15.27
N LEU A 31 -16.70 -74.61 -14.00
CA LEU A 31 -16.23 -75.90 -13.47
C LEU A 31 -17.27 -77.01 -13.61
N LEU A 32 -18.54 -76.73 -13.34
CA LEU A 32 -19.66 -77.66 -13.57
C LEU A 32 -19.75 -78.06 -15.04
N SER A 33 -19.71 -77.09 -15.95
CA SER A 33 -19.78 -77.37 -17.39
C SER A 33 -18.58 -78.19 -17.92
N LEU A 34 -17.38 -77.99 -17.35
CA LEU A 34 -16.19 -78.76 -17.67
C LEU A 34 -16.26 -80.19 -17.10
N SER A 35 -16.86 -80.35 -15.92
CA SER A 35 -17.07 -81.64 -15.26
C SER A 35 -18.02 -82.53 -16.05
N ASP A 36 -19.14 -81.96 -16.50
CA ASP A 36 -20.12 -82.65 -17.32
C ASP A 36 -19.56 -82.99 -18.70
N SER A 37 -18.81 -82.07 -19.31
CA SER A 37 -18.11 -82.32 -20.58
C SER A 37 -17.11 -83.48 -20.47
N ARG A 38 -16.38 -83.59 -19.36
CA ARG A 38 -15.45 -84.70 -19.10
C ARG A 38 -16.18 -86.04 -18.93
N ARG A 39 -17.34 -86.04 -18.27
CA ARG A 39 -18.18 -87.25 -18.14
C ARG A 39 -18.72 -87.70 -19.48
N VAL A 40 -19.28 -86.77 -20.27
CA VAL A 40 -19.78 -87.04 -21.63
C VAL A 40 -18.67 -87.56 -22.53
N GLN A 41 -17.49 -86.92 -22.52
CA GLN A 41 -16.33 -87.39 -23.28
C GLN A 41 -15.92 -88.81 -22.88
N LYS A 42 -15.94 -89.14 -21.59
CA LYS A 42 -15.59 -90.49 -21.10
C LYS A 42 -16.57 -91.55 -21.60
N VAL A 43 -17.87 -91.24 -21.64
CA VAL A 43 -18.90 -92.15 -22.16
C VAL A 43 -18.76 -92.32 -23.67
N LEU A 44 -18.65 -91.22 -24.42
CA LEU A 44 -18.44 -91.26 -25.86
C LEU A 44 -17.19 -92.06 -26.22
N TRP A 45 -16.09 -91.89 -25.50
CA TRP A 45 -14.84 -92.60 -25.76
C TRP A 45 -14.96 -94.11 -25.50
N ARG A 46 -15.65 -94.51 -24.42
CA ARG A 46 -15.93 -95.94 -24.17
C ARG A 46 -16.75 -96.55 -25.30
N GLN A 47 -17.72 -95.81 -25.83
CA GLN A 47 -18.54 -96.30 -26.94
C GLN A 47 -17.79 -96.34 -28.26
N LEU A 48 -16.96 -95.33 -28.55
CA LEU A 48 -16.10 -95.33 -29.72
C LEU A 48 -15.10 -96.49 -29.67
N PHE A 49 -14.53 -96.78 -28.49
CA PHE A 49 -13.65 -97.93 -28.29
C PHE A 49 -14.36 -99.27 -28.52
N VAL A 50 -15.60 -99.41 -28.03
CA VAL A 50 -16.40 -100.62 -28.31
C VAL A 50 -16.72 -100.74 -29.80
N LEU A 51 -17.08 -99.64 -30.47
CA LEU A 51 -17.37 -99.64 -31.91
C LEU A 51 -16.12 -99.97 -32.74
N ASP A 52 -14.97 -99.38 -32.41
CA ASP A 52 -13.70 -99.64 -33.07
C ASP A 52 -13.27 -101.11 -32.89
N SER A 53 -13.42 -101.65 -31.68
CA SER A 53 -13.21 -103.08 -31.41
C SER A 53 -14.20 -103.98 -32.15
N MET A 54 -15.46 -103.55 -32.31
CA MET A 54 -16.46 -104.28 -33.09
C MET A 54 -16.16 -104.24 -34.58
N MET A 55 -15.78 -103.08 -35.14
CA MET A 55 -15.44 -102.95 -36.56
C MET A 55 -14.20 -103.76 -36.91
N THR A 56 -13.14 -103.69 -36.10
CA THR A 56 -11.93 -104.51 -36.28
C THR A 56 -12.23 -106.01 -36.19
N SER A 57 -13.12 -106.43 -35.28
CA SER A 57 -13.55 -107.84 -35.21
C SER A 57 -14.40 -108.25 -36.42
N LEU A 58 -15.24 -107.35 -36.95
CA LEU A 58 -16.07 -107.59 -38.13
C LEU A 58 -15.25 -107.62 -39.43
N GLU A 59 -14.21 -106.80 -39.53
CA GLU A 59 -13.26 -106.80 -40.66
C GLU A 59 -12.44 -108.09 -40.74
N SER A 60 -12.23 -108.78 -39.60
CA SER A 60 -11.50 -110.06 -39.55
C SER A 60 -12.34 -111.31 -39.84
N LEU A 61 -13.66 -111.19 -40.00
CA LEU A 61 -14.56 -112.33 -40.21
C LEU A 61 -14.79 -112.57 -41.72
N GLU A 62 -14.57 -113.80 -42.19
CA GLU A 62 -14.77 -114.17 -43.60
C GLU A 62 -16.20 -114.70 -43.88
N SER A 63 -16.96 -115.08 -42.85
CA SER A 63 -18.36 -115.56 -42.98
C SER A 63 -19.20 -115.33 -41.72
N ALA A 64 -20.50 -115.05 -41.91
CA ALA A 64 -21.46 -114.77 -40.83
C ALA A 64 -21.70 -115.94 -39.86
N GLN A 65 -21.37 -117.18 -40.24
CA GLN A 65 -21.55 -118.37 -39.39
C GLN A 65 -20.52 -118.47 -38.25
N GLN A 66 -19.38 -117.78 -38.35
CA GLN A 66 -18.32 -117.77 -37.31
C GLN A 66 -18.74 -117.02 -36.03
N LEU A 67 -19.78 -116.19 -36.08
CA LEU A 67 -20.30 -115.45 -34.92
C LEU A 67 -21.04 -116.33 -33.89
N GLN A 68 -21.46 -117.54 -34.24
CA GLN A 68 -22.24 -118.41 -33.35
C GLN A 68 -21.41 -119.49 -32.65
N THR A 69 -20.16 -119.71 -33.05
CA THR A 69 -19.33 -120.84 -32.57
C THR A 69 -17.97 -120.45 -32.00
N GLU A 70 -17.50 -119.21 -32.13
CA GLU A 70 -16.24 -118.79 -31.50
C GLU A 70 -16.43 -118.20 -30.08
N PRO A 71 -15.54 -118.52 -29.11
CA PRO A 71 -15.43 -117.78 -27.87
C PRO A 71 -14.90 -116.37 -28.16
N ARG A 72 -15.55 -115.37 -27.56
CA ARG A 72 -15.21 -113.92 -27.64
C ARG A 72 -13.69 -113.66 -27.78
N PRO A 73 -13.24 -112.91 -28.80
CA PRO A 73 -11.82 -112.57 -28.91
C PRO A 73 -11.40 -111.68 -27.73
N SER A 74 -10.26 -112.02 -27.13
CA SER A 74 -9.59 -111.22 -26.11
C SER A 74 -9.17 -109.88 -26.71
N GLN A 75 -9.67 -108.80 -26.12
CA GLN A 75 -9.40 -107.38 -26.42
C GLN A 75 -8.05 -107.11 -27.10
N ALA A 76 -8.08 -106.51 -28.29
CA ALA A 76 -6.93 -105.84 -28.89
C ALA A 76 -6.57 -104.60 -28.06
N GLU A 77 -5.80 -104.80 -26.99
CA GLU A 77 -5.35 -103.73 -26.09
C GLU A 77 -4.13 -103.00 -26.69
N GLY A 78 -4.27 -101.72 -27.07
CA GLY A 78 -3.11 -100.82 -26.98
C GLY A 78 -3.07 -99.55 -27.82
N GLY A 79 -3.33 -99.62 -29.14
CA GLY A 79 -2.99 -98.55 -30.08
C GLY A 79 -3.68 -97.20 -29.82
N ALA A 80 -5.01 -97.18 -29.85
CA ALA A 80 -5.79 -95.95 -29.62
C ALA A 80 -5.59 -95.38 -28.20
N LYS A 81 -5.37 -96.25 -27.21
CA LYS A 81 -5.10 -95.88 -25.82
C LYS A 81 -3.74 -95.21 -25.66
N ALA A 82 -2.72 -95.68 -26.37
CA ALA A 82 -1.38 -95.08 -26.39
C ALA A 82 -1.40 -93.69 -27.08
N SER A 83 -2.03 -93.57 -28.24
CA SER A 83 -2.16 -92.29 -28.96
C SER A 83 -2.93 -91.23 -28.16
N TRP A 84 -4.01 -91.62 -27.48
CA TRP A 84 -4.75 -90.70 -26.61
C TRP A 84 -3.94 -90.30 -25.36
N LYS A 85 -3.16 -91.21 -24.78
CA LYS A 85 -2.24 -90.86 -23.67
C LYS A 85 -1.19 -89.85 -24.11
N ALA A 86 -0.59 -90.04 -25.29
CA ALA A 86 0.38 -89.09 -25.85
C ALA A 86 -0.24 -87.72 -26.12
N LEU A 87 -1.44 -87.68 -26.73
CA LEU A 87 -2.16 -86.43 -26.98
C LEU A 87 -2.58 -85.74 -25.67
N LYS A 88 -3.00 -86.50 -24.66
CA LYS A 88 -3.31 -85.97 -23.33
C LYS A 88 -2.06 -85.40 -22.65
N ALA A 89 -0.92 -86.09 -22.72
CA ALA A 89 0.34 -85.59 -22.19
C ALA A 89 0.78 -84.30 -22.90
N GLY A 90 0.68 -84.25 -24.23
CA GLY A 90 0.94 -83.04 -25.02
C GLY A 90 -0.01 -81.88 -24.68
N GLY A 91 -1.30 -82.17 -24.49
CA GLY A 91 -2.30 -81.18 -24.06
C GLY A 91 -2.04 -80.64 -22.66
N VAL A 92 -1.62 -81.49 -21.72
CA VAL A 92 -1.22 -81.07 -20.35
C VAL A 92 0.05 -80.22 -20.39
N ALA A 93 1.04 -80.59 -21.20
CA ALA A 93 2.26 -79.81 -21.35
C ALA A 93 2.01 -78.45 -22.02
N ALA A 94 1.17 -78.40 -23.05
CA ALA A 94 0.76 -77.15 -23.70
C ALA A 94 -0.03 -76.25 -22.75
N ALA A 95 -0.95 -76.82 -21.96
CA ALA A 95 -1.69 -76.07 -20.94
C ALA A 95 -0.74 -75.45 -19.89
N ALA A 96 0.22 -76.22 -19.37
CA ALA A 96 1.21 -75.72 -18.42
C ALA A 96 2.06 -74.58 -19.02
N GLN A 97 2.48 -74.69 -20.28
CA GLN A 97 3.21 -73.62 -20.97
C GLN A 97 2.35 -72.36 -21.15
N THR A 98 1.06 -72.51 -21.49
CA THR A 98 0.17 -71.35 -21.60
C THR A 98 -0.10 -70.69 -20.26
N GLU A 99 -0.20 -71.47 -19.17
CA GLU A 99 -0.36 -70.93 -17.82
C GLU A 99 0.87 -70.14 -17.38
N GLU A 100 2.08 -70.64 -17.63
CA GLU A 100 3.34 -69.92 -17.32
C GLU A 100 3.45 -68.59 -18.08
N LEU A 101 3.08 -68.58 -19.36
CA LEU A 101 3.03 -67.36 -20.16
C LEU A 101 1.97 -66.38 -19.66
N LEU A 102 0.80 -66.87 -19.24
CA LEU A 102 -0.25 -66.02 -18.66
C LEU A 102 0.21 -65.39 -17.35
N THR A 103 0.87 -66.16 -16.47
CA THR A 103 1.43 -65.60 -15.22
C THR A 103 2.50 -64.55 -15.50
N ALA A 104 3.41 -64.80 -16.44
CA ALA A 104 4.43 -63.84 -16.82
C ALA A 104 3.86 -62.55 -17.43
N LEU A 105 2.79 -62.66 -18.23
CA LEU A 105 2.06 -61.50 -18.76
C LEU A 105 1.34 -60.73 -17.65
N GLN A 106 0.74 -61.42 -16.69
CA GLN A 106 0.06 -60.80 -15.57
C GLN A 106 1.04 -60.02 -14.67
N ASP A 107 2.21 -60.58 -14.38
CA ASP A 107 3.27 -59.89 -13.64
C ASP A 107 3.76 -58.65 -14.37
N ARG A 108 3.94 -58.74 -15.70
CA ARG A 108 4.30 -57.59 -16.54
C ARG A 108 3.24 -56.49 -16.49
N LEU A 109 1.95 -56.84 -16.55
CA LEU A 109 0.85 -55.86 -16.43
C LEU A 109 0.85 -55.17 -15.07
N GLN A 110 1.05 -55.93 -13.99
CA GLN A 110 1.15 -55.36 -12.63
C GLN A 110 2.35 -54.41 -12.52
N GLN A 111 3.49 -54.76 -13.12
CA GLN A 111 4.67 -53.89 -13.14
C GLN A 111 4.42 -52.60 -13.92
N ILE A 112 3.76 -52.69 -15.08
CA ILE A 112 3.36 -51.52 -15.87
C ILE A 112 2.41 -50.62 -15.05
N HIS A 113 1.45 -51.20 -14.33
CA HIS A 113 0.56 -50.44 -13.47
C HIS A 113 1.29 -49.74 -12.31
N HIS A 114 2.23 -50.42 -11.65
CA HIS A 114 3.08 -49.81 -10.62
C HIS A 114 3.89 -48.63 -11.18
N ARG A 115 4.55 -48.82 -12.32
CA ARG A 115 5.33 -47.76 -12.99
C ARG A 115 4.44 -46.58 -13.37
N ARG A 116 3.25 -46.84 -13.94
CA ARG A 116 2.27 -45.79 -14.27
C ARG A 116 1.86 -45.00 -13.03
N HIS A 117 1.57 -45.68 -11.92
CA HIS A 117 1.20 -45.02 -10.67
C HIS A 117 2.34 -44.13 -10.14
N ALA A 118 3.57 -44.65 -10.13
CA ALA A 118 4.75 -43.89 -9.72
C ALA A 118 4.96 -42.64 -10.59
N LEU A 119 4.84 -42.76 -11.92
CA LEU A 119 4.92 -41.63 -12.84
C LEU A 119 3.80 -40.61 -12.59
N SER A 120 2.56 -41.06 -12.36
CA SER A 120 1.45 -40.16 -12.02
C SER A 120 1.65 -39.44 -10.69
N GLN A 121 2.37 -40.01 -9.73
CA GLN A 121 2.75 -39.32 -8.49
C GLN A 121 3.85 -38.27 -8.75
N LEU A 122 4.87 -38.60 -9.53
CA LEU A 122 5.95 -37.67 -9.89
C LEU A 122 5.42 -36.48 -10.70
N LEU A 123 4.53 -36.72 -11.68
CA LEU A 123 3.91 -35.65 -12.45
C LEU A 123 3.10 -34.70 -11.57
N ARG A 124 2.35 -35.24 -10.60
CA ARG A 124 1.62 -34.40 -9.62
C ARG A 124 2.57 -33.55 -8.78
N ARG A 125 3.68 -34.12 -8.31
CA ARG A 125 4.70 -33.37 -7.56
C ARG A 125 5.33 -32.27 -8.40
N LEU A 126 5.75 -32.58 -9.63
CA LEU A 126 6.31 -31.59 -10.55
C LEU A 126 5.31 -30.46 -10.81
N HIS A 127 4.05 -30.78 -11.08
CA HIS A 127 3.02 -29.76 -11.29
C HIS A 127 2.84 -28.85 -10.07
N SER A 128 2.81 -29.43 -8.87
CA SER A 128 2.72 -28.63 -7.63
C SER A 128 3.96 -27.74 -7.41
N GLN A 129 5.14 -28.21 -7.80
CA GLN A 129 6.37 -27.43 -7.71
C GLN A 129 6.37 -26.27 -8.71
N THR A 130 5.94 -26.50 -9.95
CA THR A 130 5.81 -25.44 -10.96
C THR A 130 4.82 -24.37 -10.50
N GLN A 131 3.64 -24.77 -9.99
CA GLN A 131 2.66 -23.82 -9.45
C GLN A 131 3.22 -23.01 -8.27
N HIS A 132 3.99 -23.66 -7.39
CA HIS A 132 4.62 -22.98 -6.27
C HIS A 132 5.68 -21.96 -6.74
N GLN A 133 6.45 -22.30 -7.77
CA GLN A 133 7.41 -21.38 -8.38
C GLN A 133 6.71 -20.15 -8.97
N ASP A 134 5.63 -20.34 -9.74
CA ASP A 134 4.86 -19.22 -10.31
C ASP A 134 4.30 -18.30 -9.21
N GLN A 135 3.85 -18.87 -8.09
CA GLN A 135 3.38 -18.09 -6.93
C GLN A 135 4.50 -17.27 -6.28
N LEU A 136 5.69 -17.85 -6.11
CA LEU A 136 6.84 -17.15 -5.55
C LEU A 136 7.31 -16.03 -6.47
N GLU A 137 7.34 -16.24 -7.78
CA GLU A 137 7.65 -15.21 -8.76
C GLU A 137 6.63 -14.06 -8.73
N GLY A 138 5.34 -14.38 -8.62
CA GLY A 138 4.28 -13.39 -8.43
C GLY A 138 4.44 -12.58 -7.14
N ALA A 139 4.74 -13.25 -6.02
CA ALA A 139 4.99 -12.59 -4.74
C ALA A 139 6.23 -11.70 -4.76
N LEU A 140 7.31 -12.15 -5.42
CA LEU A 140 8.54 -11.37 -5.59
C LEU A 140 8.29 -10.09 -6.39
N LEU A 141 7.55 -10.20 -7.51
CA LEU A 141 7.17 -9.03 -8.32
C LEU A 141 6.30 -8.05 -7.54
N ALA A 142 5.37 -8.55 -6.72
CA ALA A 142 4.54 -7.70 -5.85
C ALA A 142 5.39 -6.98 -4.80
N ALA A 143 6.32 -7.70 -4.14
CA ALA A 143 7.25 -7.11 -3.17
C ALA A 143 8.16 -6.05 -3.79
N GLN A 144 8.68 -6.29 -5.00
CA GLN A 144 9.48 -5.30 -5.73
C GLN A 144 8.69 -4.04 -6.09
N LYS A 145 7.43 -4.19 -6.49
CA LYS A 145 6.54 -3.03 -6.74
C LYS A 145 6.28 -2.23 -5.47
N ALA A 146 6.01 -2.91 -4.35
CA ALA A 146 5.82 -2.27 -3.06
C ALA A 146 7.09 -1.51 -2.63
N LEU A 147 8.27 -2.11 -2.76
CA LEU A 147 9.54 -1.47 -2.43
C LEU A 147 9.78 -0.19 -3.24
N ARG A 148 9.54 -0.22 -4.56
CA ARG A 148 9.66 0.98 -5.41
C ARG A 148 8.69 2.09 -4.99
N SER A 149 7.47 1.72 -4.58
CA SER A 149 6.52 2.68 -4.05
C SER A 149 6.98 3.28 -2.73
N CYS A 150 7.55 2.47 -1.83
CA CYS A 150 8.15 2.97 -0.58
C CYS A 150 9.33 3.91 -0.85
N ASP A 151 10.23 3.57 -1.77
CA ASP A 151 11.34 4.43 -2.16
C ASP A 151 10.84 5.79 -2.66
N HIS A 152 9.79 5.78 -3.50
CA HIS A 152 9.18 7.02 -3.97
C HIS A 152 8.64 7.88 -2.81
N HIS A 153 7.88 7.28 -1.88
CA HIS A 153 7.37 8.00 -0.70
C HIS A 153 8.50 8.55 0.17
N VAL A 154 9.59 7.79 0.36
CA VAL A 154 10.76 8.26 1.13
C VAL A 154 11.42 9.44 0.44
N THR A 155 11.58 9.41 -0.89
CA THR A 155 12.14 10.56 -1.62
C THR A 155 11.25 11.80 -1.54
N GLN A 156 9.93 11.62 -1.61
CA GLN A 156 8.97 12.71 -1.45
C GLN A 156 9.04 13.33 -0.06
N LEU A 157 8.96 12.52 1.00
CA LEU A 157 9.01 13.00 2.39
C LEU A 157 10.33 13.72 2.70
N ARG A 158 11.45 13.26 2.11
CA ARG A 158 12.74 13.96 2.24
C ARG A 158 12.69 15.33 1.58
N ALA A 159 12.15 15.45 0.37
CA ALA A 159 12.01 16.73 -0.33
C ALA A 159 11.11 17.71 0.44
N GLU A 160 9.99 17.21 0.99
CA GLU A 160 9.09 18.00 1.83
C GLU A 160 9.79 18.46 3.13
N SER A 161 10.51 17.57 3.81
CA SER A 161 11.29 17.90 5.00
C SER A 161 12.36 18.95 4.70
N GLU A 162 13.08 18.83 3.58
CA GLU A 162 14.08 19.83 3.18
C GLU A 162 13.44 21.19 2.88
N ALA A 163 12.27 21.21 2.24
CA ALA A 163 11.56 22.45 1.97
C ALA A 163 11.13 23.16 3.26
N VAL A 164 10.59 22.41 4.23
CA VAL A 164 10.23 22.97 5.55
C VAL A 164 11.47 23.44 6.31
N LEU A 165 12.57 22.68 6.28
CA LEU A 165 13.82 23.10 6.92
C LEU A 165 14.37 24.40 6.30
N ARG A 166 14.33 24.56 4.97
CA ARG A 166 14.71 25.81 4.31
C ARG A 166 13.85 26.97 4.80
N GLN A 167 12.54 26.80 4.85
CA GLN A 167 11.63 27.83 5.37
C GLN A 167 11.92 28.20 6.83
N LEU A 168 12.23 27.22 7.68
CA LEU A 168 12.58 27.48 9.08
C LEU A 168 13.88 28.27 9.22
N LEU A 169 14.88 27.99 8.38
CA LEU A 169 16.13 28.76 8.34
C LEU A 169 15.87 30.21 7.90
N ASP A 170 15.04 30.43 6.88
CA ASP A 170 14.65 31.77 6.44
C ASP A 170 13.94 32.55 7.58
N TRP A 171 13.06 31.89 8.33
CA TRP A 171 12.40 32.49 9.50
C TRP A 171 13.37 32.79 10.63
N GLN A 172 14.36 31.93 10.85
CA GLN A 172 15.38 32.14 11.87
C GLN A 172 16.26 33.35 11.52
N GLU A 173 16.69 33.49 10.27
CA GLU A 173 17.47 34.65 9.82
C GLU A 173 16.68 35.97 9.98
N LEU A 174 15.39 35.95 9.67
CA LEU A 174 14.50 37.10 9.89
C LEU A 174 14.37 37.42 11.37
N SER A 175 14.17 36.40 12.21
CA SER A 175 14.11 36.56 13.68
C SER A 175 15.40 37.14 14.23
N ASP A 176 16.56 36.64 13.81
CA ASP A 176 17.87 37.13 14.24
C ASP A 176 18.08 38.59 13.81
N SER A 177 17.65 38.94 12.60
CA SER A 177 17.68 40.32 12.08
C SER A 177 16.80 41.27 12.91
N LEU A 178 15.59 40.83 13.27
CA LEU A 178 14.69 41.60 14.13
C LEU A 178 15.25 41.74 15.54
N GLN A 179 15.84 40.67 16.08
CA GLN A 179 16.47 40.71 17.41
C GLN A 179 17.59 41.74 17.45
N LEU A 180 18.40 41.84 16.40
CA LEU A 180 19.48 42.83 16.29
C LEU A 180 18.93 44.28 16.28
N LEU A 181 17.84 44.52 15.55
CA LEU A 181 17.15 45.81 15.57
C LEU A 181 16.57 46.15 16.94
N VAL A 182 15.99 45.16 17.63
CA VAL A 182 15.45 45.33 19.00
C VAL A 182 16.57 45.68 19.98
N THR A 183 17.70 44.98 19.92
CA THR A 183 18.85 45.29 20.80
C THR A 183 19.40 46.69 20.55
N ALA A 184 19.51 47.11 19.28
CA ALA A 184 19.95 48.46 18.93
C ALA A 184 18.96 49.52 19.42
N ALA A 185 17.66 49.25 19.36
CA ALA A 185 16.63 50.14 19.89
C ALA A 185 16.64 50.20 21.42
N GLN A 186 16.96 49.10 22.12
CA GLN A 186 17.04 49.04 23.58
C GLN A 186 18.19 49.87 24.16
N GLU A 187 19.34 49.94 23.48
CA GLU A 187 20.44 50.82 23.90
C GLU A 187 20.04 52.30 23.88
N VAL A 188 19.13 52.69 22.98
CA VAL A 188 18.63 54.07 22.85
C VAL A 188 17.48 54.37 23.84
N THR A 189 16.77 53.35 24.33
CA THR A 189 15.48 53.52 25.04
C THR A 189 15.50 53.19 26.54
N GLN A 190 16.67 53.04 27.18
CA GLN A 190 16.79 52.75 28.63
C GLN A 190 16.11 53.78 29.58
N GLN A 191 15.53 54.85 29.05
CA GLN A 191 14.82 55.89 29.81
C GLN A 191 13.29 55.91 29.55
N LEU A 192 12.71 54.98 28.78
CA LEU A 192 11.34 55.08 28.28
C LEU A 192 10.53 53.78 28.39
N GLU A 193 9.20 53.93 28.43
CA GLU A 193 8.27 52.80 28.40
C GLU A 193 8.30 52.07 27.04
N PRO A 194 8.36 50.74 27.02
CA PRO A 194 8.54 49.97 25.80
C PRO A 194 7.34 50.08 24.85
N VAL A 195 7.58 50.44 23.59
CA VAL A 195 6.57 50.39 22.52
C VAL A 195 6.20 48.93 22.26
N ARG A 196 4.92 48.60 22.38
CA ARG A 196 4.43 47.27 21.99
C ARG A 196 3.98 47.32 20.52
N LEU A 197 4.59 46.44 19.72
CA LEU A 197 4.26 46.28 18.30
C LEU A 197 3.60 44.92 18.10
N THR A 198 2.51 44.88 17.33
CA THR A 198 1.85 43.64 16.91
C THR A 198 2.00 43.50 15.40
N VAL A 199 2.70 42.44 14.98
CA VAL A 199 2.85 42.09 13.55
C VAL A 199 1.98 40.88 13.26
N THR A 200 1.02 41.05 12.35
CA THR A 200 0.17 39.97 11.84
C THR A 200 0.57 39.63 10.41
N TRP A 201 0.79 38.35 10.12
CA TRP A 201 1.19 37.86 8.81
C TRP A 201 -0.01 37.34 8.02
N SER A 202 -0.03 37.61 6.71
CA SER A 202 -1.03 37.07 5.78
C SER A 202 -0.37 36.40 4.57
N SER A 203 -1.19 35.81 3.69
CA SER A 203 -0.73 35.27 2.40
C SER A 203 -0.14 36.35 1.49
N GLU A 204 -0.63 37.59 1.61
CA GLU A 204 -0.27 38.72 0.74
C GLU A 204 0.83 39.64 1.32
N GLY A 205 1.14 39.53 2.62
CA GLY A 205 2.11 40.45 3.23
C GLY A 205 2.07 40.49 4.76
N PHE A 206 2.27 41.69 5.31
CA PHE A 206 2.22 41.96 6.75
C PHE A 206 1.24 43.09 7.07
N SER A 207 0.75 43.10 8.32
CA SER A 207 0.07 44.23 8.96
C SER A 207 0.77 44.48 10.29
N LEU A 208 1.39 45.65 10.43
CA LEU A 208 2.04 46.15 11.63
C LEU A 208 1.09 47.11 12.35
N GLN A 209 0.85 46.87 13.63
CA GLN A 209 0.09 47.75 14.51
C GLN A 209 0.97 48.19 15.68
N VAL A 210 0.97 49.48 15.96
CA VAL A 210 1.58 50.06 17.16
C VAL A 210 0.52 50.11 18.25
N ASP A 211 0.74 49.43 19.37
CA ASP A 211 -0.18 49.45 20.53
C ASP A 211 -0.08 50.82 21.21
N GLU A 212 -1.22 51.48 21.43
CA GLU A 212 -1.33 52.84 21.97
C GLU A 212 -1.04 52.84 23.49
N GLY A 213 0.23 52.69 23.86
CA GLY A 213 0.69 52.74 25.25
C GLY A 213 1.27 54.08 25.68
N VAL A 214 1.84 54.87 24.77
CA VAL A 214 2.54 56.11 25.10
C VAL A 214 2.15 57.20 24.11
N ALA A 215 1.25 58.08 24.55
CA ALA A 215 0.88 59.34 23.90
C ALA A 215 0.54 59.23 22.40
N ASP A 216 -0.71 58.80 22.14
CA ASP A 216 -1.57 59.34 21.07
C ASP A 216 -1.00 59.28 19.63
N LEU A 217 -0.17 58.28 19.35
CA LEU A 217 0.08 57.83 17.98
C LEU A 217 -1.15 57.02 17.55
N GLY A 218 -2.17 57.73 17.07
CA GLY A 218 -3.41 57.14 16.56
C GLY A 218 -3.10 55.86 15.79
N GLY A 219 -3.57 54.71 16.30
CA GLY A 219 -3.11 53.36 15.99
C GLY A 219 -2.78 53.17 14.52
N SER A 220 -1.52 53.45 14.17
CA SER A 220 -1.12 53.50 12.77
C SER A 220 -0.90 52.07 12.32
N ARG A 221 -1.84 51.60 11.49
CA ARG A 221 -1.76 50.28 10.87
C ARG A 221 -1.02 50.41 9.55
N VAL A 222 0.20 49.89 9.51
CA VAL A 222 1.00 49.83 8.28
C VAL A 222 0.84 48.45 7.66
N THR A 223 0.48 48.40 6.39
CA THR A 223 0.38 47.15 5.62
C THR A 223 1.32 47.21 4.42
N GLY A 224 2.05 46.14 4.16
CA GLY A 224 3.00 46.08 3.05
C GLY A 224 3.41 44.67 2.69
N ARG A 225 4.33 44.55 1.72
CA ARG A 225 4.92 43.26 1.34
C ARG A 225 5.90 42.80 2.42
N ARG A 226 6.14 41.49 2.54
CA ARG A 226 7.05 40.95 3.58
C ARG A 226 8.44 41.59 3.57
N ALA A 227 8.97 41.91 2.38
CA ALA A 227 10.27 42.56 2.22
C ALA A 227 10.32 44.01 2.75
N GLU A 228 9.17 44.67 2.89
CA GLU A 228 9.06 46.07 3.33
C GLU A 228 8.90 46.20 4.85
N LEU A 229 8.74 45.09 5.58
CA LEU A 229 8.55 45.11 7.03
C LEU A 229 9.72 45.77 7.76
N SER A 230 10.96 45.51 7.32
CA SER A 230 12.15 46.12 7.92
C SER A 230 12.13 47.64 7.78
N ALA A 231 11.78 48.16 6.61
CA ALA A 231 11.62 49.59 6.37
C ALA A 231 10.50 50.18 7.25
N ALA A 232 9.35 49.53 7.31
CA ALA A 232 8.23 49.97 8.15
C ALA A 232 8.58 49.99 9.65
N LEU A 233 9.33 49.00 10.14
CA LEU A 233 9.82 48.98 11.52
C LEU A 233 10.85 50.09 11.79
N LEU A 234 11.74 50.36 10.84
CA LEU A 234 12.70 51.47 10.95
C LEU A 234 11.97 52.82 11.01
N ASP A 235 10.93 53.02 10.21
CA ASP A 235 10.12 54.26 10.26
C ASP A 235 9.44 54.42 11.62
N VAL A 236 8.87 53.35 12.18
CA VAL A 236 8.27 53.38 13.53
C VAL A 236 9.32 53.70 14.60
N LEU A 237 10.51 53.08 14.52
CA LEU A 237 11.61 53.35 15.44
C LEU A 237 12.09 54.81 15.35
N GLN A 238 12.21 55.35 14.14
CA GLN A 238 12.61 56.75 13.93
C GLN A 238 11.57 57.73 14.48
N ASN A 239 10.28 57.46 14.24
CA ASN A 239 9.18 58.27 14.77
C ASN A 239 9.15 58.27 16.30
N TYR A 240 9.31 57.10 16.91
CA TYR A 240 9.37 56.98 18.37
C TYR A 240 10.59 57.72 18.94
N ALA A 241 11.78 57.57 18.33
CA ALA A 241 12.97 58.30 18.74
C ALA A 241 12.78 59.83 18.65
N GLY A 242 12.10 60.34 17.61
CA GLY A 242 11.77 61.76 17.50
C GLY A 242 10.80 62.24 18.59
N GLN A 243 9.82 61.41 18.98
CA GLN A 243 8.89 61.72 20.07
C GLN A 243 9.60 61.85 21.43
N VAL A 244 10.59 60.99 21.68
CA VAL A 244 11.44 61.05 22.86
C VAL A 244 12.20 62.38 22.92
N GLU A 245 12.81 62.78 21.81
CA GLU A 245 13.53 64.04 21.72
C GLU A 245 12.62 65.24 22.00
N LEU A 246 11.41 65.25 21.41
CA LEU A 246 10.39 66.28 21.70
C LEU A 246 10.01 66.33 23.19
N LEU A 247 9.69 65.17 23.79
CA LEU A 247 9.27 65.13 25.19
C LEU A 247 10.40 65.53 26.15
N SER A 248 11.65 65.17 25.83
CA SER A 248 12.82 65.61 26.61
C SER A 248 13.08 67.12 26.48
N GLU A 249 12.92 67.70 25.29
CA GLU A 249 12.97 69.15 25.10
C GLU A 249 11.86 69.84 25.92
N ILE A 250 10.61 69.39 25.84
CA ILE A 250 9.49 69.93 26.61
C ILE A 250 9.76 69.83 28.11
N GLN A 251 10.25 68.68 28.58
CA GLN A 251 10.56 68.48 29.99
C GLN A 251 11.65 69.45 30.48
N SER A 252 12.69 69.67 29.66
CA SER A 252 13.72 70.68 29.94
C SER A 252 13.11 72.08 30.04
N LEU A 253 12.25 72.46 29.09
CA LEU A 253 11.61 73.78 29.03
C LEU A 253 10.66 74.05 30.19
N ARG A 254 10.01 73.02 30.75
CA ARG A 254 9.13 73.16 31.95
C ARG A 254 9.86 73.69 33.17
N SER A 255 11.19 73.55 33.24
CA SER A 255 11.98 74.11 34.33
C SER A 255 12.12 75.63 34.27
N SER A 256 11.99 76.21 33.07
CA SER A 256 12.32 77.61 32.78
C SER A 256 11.11 78.43 32.33
N PHE A 257 10.06 77.78 31.82
CA PHE A 257 8.87 78.45 31.29
C PHE A 257 7.59 77.83 31.86
N ALA A 258 6.57 78.67 32.08
CA ALA A 258 5.24 78.23 32.44
C ALA A 258 4.52 77.68 31.20
N ILE A 259 4.76 76.40 30.90
CA ILE A 259 4.23 75.72 29.71
C ILE A 259 3.34 74.53 30.06
N ASP A 260 2.35 74.29 29.19
CA ASP A 260 1.48 73.12 29.22
C ASP A 260 1.50 72.43 27.85
N TRP A 261 1.67 71.11 27.82
CA TRP A 261 1.74 70.32 26.58
C TRP A 261 0.48 69.48 26.43
N ARG A 262 -0.18 69.61 25.28
CA ARG A 262 -1.38 68.85 24.90
C ARG A 262 -1.03 67.87 23.77
N PRO A 263 -0.74 66.59 24.10
CA PRO A 263 -0.27 65.61 23.12
C PRO A 263 -1.26 65.40 21.95
N ALA A 264 -2.54 65.22 22.26
CA ALA A 264 -3.61 64.97 21.28
C ALA A 264 -3.73 66.03 20.18
N GLN A 265 -3.38 67.27 20.51
CA GLN A 265 -3.47 68.43 19.60
C GLN A 265 -2.09 68.84 19.06
N ARG A 266 -1.03 68.16 19.52
CA ARG A 266 0.37 68.56 19.35
C ARG A 266 0.58 70.06 19.61
N LEU A 267 0.01 70.53 20.72
CA LEU A 267 -0.06 71.95 21.07
C LEU A 267 0.66 72.23 22.38
N LEU A 268 1.62 73.15 22.34
CA LEU A 268 2.30 73.69 23.51
C LEU A 268 1.73 75.07 23.84
N LEU A 269 1.23 75.22 25.05
CA LEU A 269 0.76 76.47 25.61
C LEU A 269 1.90 77.08 26.41
N TYR A 270 2.15 78.37 26.19
CA TYR A 270 3.10 79.14 27.00
C TYR A 270 2.39 80.33 27.63
N LEU A 271 2.38 80.36 28.97
CA LEU A 271 1.84 81.45 29.76
C LEU A 271 2.96 82.44 30.08
N LYS A 272 3.01 83.57 29.36
CA LYS A 272 4.02 84.60 29.60
C LYS A 272 3.65 85.47 30.80
N THR A 273 2.38 85.84 30.90
CA THR A 273 1.80 86.61 32.02
C THR A 273 0.41 86.07 32.33
N ALA A 274 -0.20 86.48 33.45
CA ALA A 274 -1.54 86.04 33.84
C ALA A 274 -2.63 86.30 32.77
N SER A 275 -2.41 87.26 31.87
CA SER A 275 -3.33 87.60 30.78
C SER A 275 -2.84 87.19 29.39
N LEU A 276 -1.58 86.75 29.22
CA LEU A 276 -1.01 86.49 27.90
C LEU A 276 -0.57 85.03 27.71
N VAL A 277 -1.19 84.39 26.72
CA VAL A 277 -0.95 82.98 26.35
C VAL A 277 -0.54 82.87 24.89
N CYS A 278 0.53 82.14 24.63
CA CYS A 278 1.01 81.80 23.31
C CYS A 278 0.69 80.33 22.99
N HIS A 279 0.16 80.08 21.79
CA HIS A 279 -0.17 78.77 21.28
C HIS A 279 0.86 78.35 20.23
N LEU A 280 1.68 77.33 20.53
CA LEU A 280 2.69 76.79 19.64
C LEU A 280 2.26 75.40 19.15
N HIS A 281 2.15 75.21 17.84
CA HIS A 281 1.90 73.90 17.25
C HIS A 281 3.21 73.23 16.86
N VAL A 282 3.29 71.94 17.15
CA VAL A 282 4.44 71.10 16.84
C VAL A 282 4.06 70.14 15.72
N GLY A 283 4.62 70.36 14.53
CA GLY A 283 4.37 69.48 13.37
C GLY A 283 4.81 68.03 13.61
N GLU A 284 4.24 67.10 12.84
CA GLU A 284 4.66 65.70 12.84
C GLU A 284 6.14 65.57 12.42
N GLY A 285 6.84 64.62 13.04
CA GLY A 285 8.28 64.41 12.81
C GLY A 285 9.22 65.42 13.48
N TYR A 286 8.73 66.45 14.18
CA TYR A 286 9.60 67.34 14.99
C TYR A 286 10.25 66.53 16.13
N PRO A 287 11.55 66.72 16.43
CA PRO A 287 12.43 67.78 15.93
C PRO A 287 13.19 67.48 14.63
N ARG A 288 13.13 66.25 14.09
CA ARG A 288 14.01 65.81 12.98
C ARG A 288 13.50 66.10 11.56
N GLY A 289 12.19 66.24 11.37
CA GLY A 289 11.57 66.50 10.06
C GLY A 289 10.29 67.36 10.11
N GLY A 290 9.85 67.73 11.32
CA GLY A 290 8.74 68.66 11.55
C GLY A 290 9.22 69.99 12.11
N ARG A 291 8.32 70.98 12.21
CA ARG A 291 8.66 72.32 12.73
C ARG A 291 7.68 72.82 13.78
N ALA A 292 8.20 73.59 14.74
CA ALA A 292 7.40 74.33 15.69
C ALA A 292 6.95 75.68 15.10
N ARG A 293 5.70 76.04 15.31
CA ARG A 293 5.10 77.26 14.75
C ARG A 293 4.20 77.94 15.77
N LEU A 294 4.28 79.26 15.85
CA LEU A 294 3.31 80.06 16.59
C LEU A 294 1.97 80.09 15.83
N LEU A 295 0.91 79.57 16.44
CA LEU A 295 -0.44 79.58 15.88
C LEU A 295 -1.18 80.87 16.22
N SER A 296 -1.13 81.27 17.49
CA SER A 296 -1.81 82.48 17.95
C SER A 296 -1.21 82.97 19.26
N VAL A 297 -1.37 84.26 19.51
CA VAL A 297 -1.11 84.89 20.80
C VAL A 297 -2.39 85.52 21.28
N GLN A 298 -2.77 85.27 22.53
CA GLN A 298 -3.99 85.80 23.11
C GLN A 298 -3.65 86.64 24.34
N ARG A 299 -4.24 87.84 24.43
CA ARG A 299 -4.20 88.70 25.62
C ARG A 299 -5.63 88.90 26.11
N ASP A 300 -5.90 88.55 27.36
CA ASP A 300 -7.24 88.58 27.96
C ASP A 300 -8.28 87.79 27.13
N GLY A 301 -7.83 86.70 26.48
CA GLY A 301 -8.65 85.87 25.60
C GLY A 301 -8.90 86.45 24.20
N GLN A 302 -8.37 87.64 23.87
CA GLN A 302 -8.47 88.24 22.54
C GLN A 302 -7.19 88.01 21.72
N PRO A 303 -7.29 87.73 20.40
CA PRO A 303 -6.13 87.53 19.56
C PRO A 303 -5.32 88.82 19.41
N VAL A 304 -4.00 88.71 19.61
CA VAL A 304 -3.03 89.79 19.40
C VAL A 304 -2.33 89.55 18.06
N ASP A 305 -2.12 90.62 17.29
CA ASP A 305 -1.36 90.52 16.04
C ASP A 305 0.09 90.14 16.32
N ALA A 306 0.44 88.93 15.88
CA ALA A 306 1.74 88.31 16.06
C ALA A 306 2.55 88.31 14.75
N GLY A 307 2.08 88.99 13.69
CA GLY A 307 2.69 88.96 12.35
C GLY A 307 4.15 89.44 12.29
N GLY A 308 4.61 90.22 13.27
CA GLY A 308 5.99 90.69 13.39
C GLY A 308 6.95 89.75 14.11
N LEU A 309 6.46 88.63 14.68
CA LEU A 309 7.29 87.69 15.44
C LEU A 309 7.85 86.62 14.52
N GLN A 310 9.01 86.92 13.93
CA GLN A 310 9.77 85.94 13.15
C GLN A 310 11.06 85.53 13.86
N PRO A 311 11.22 84.25 14.18
CA PRO A 311 12.49 83.71 14.64
C PRO A 311 13.58 83.83 13.55
N HIS A 312 14.84 83.89 13.98
CA HIS A 312 15.97 84.14 13.10
C HIS A 312 16.35 82.95 12.20
N ARG A 313 15.75 81.78 12.46
CA ARG A 313 15.95 80.54 11.72
C ARG A 313 14.68 80.15 10.97
N GLU A 314 14.86 79.53 9.80
CA GLU A 314 13.75 79.03 8.97
C GLU A 314 12.95 77.92 9.68
N GLU A 315 13.61 77.16 10.57
CA GLU A 315 13.00 76.06 11.35
C GLU A 315 13.38 76.19 12.84
N PRO A 316 12.63 76.99 13.61
CA PRO A 316 12.97 77.27 15.00
C PRO A 316 12.57 76.12 15.90
N SER A 317 13.42 75.80 16.87
CA SER A 317 13.04 74.87 17.94
C SER A 317 12.00 75.48 18.88
N LEU A 318 11.36 74.64 19.70
CA LEU A 318 10.47 75.10 20.78
C LEU A 318 11.24 76.01 21.73
N THR A 319 12.49 75.68 22.04
CA THR A 319 13.38 76.51 22.85
C THR A 319 13.57 77.90 22.25
N GLU A 320 13.90 77.98 20.96
CA GLU A 320 14.11 79.27 20.27
C GLU A 320 12.83 80.12 20.23
N TRP A 321 11.68 79.49 19.99
CA TRP A 321 10.38 80.17 20.06
C TRP A 321 10.10 80.75 21.45
N LEU A 322 10.31 79.97 22.52
CA LEU A 322 10.02 80.44 23.88
C LEU A 322 10.98 81.56 24.31
N VAL A 323 12.27 81.47 23.95
CA VAL A 323 13.25 82.53 24.21
C VAL A 323 12.86 83.82 23.48
N LEU A 324 12.44 83.73 22.21
CA LEU A 324 11.97 84.89 21.44
C LEU A 324 10.72 85.50 22.07
N LEU A 325 9.72 84.69 22.40
CA LEU A 325 8.45 85.16 22.98
C LEU A 325 8.65 85.79 24.35
N CYS A 326 9.56 85.23 25.16
CA CYS A 326 9.93 85.78 26.46
C CYS A 326 10.65 87.13 26.31
N SER A 327 11.58 87.24 25.36
CA SER A 327 12.41 88.44 25.17
C SER A 327 11.72 89.55 24.37
N SER A 328 10.61 89.26 23.69
CA SER A 328 9.89 90.23 22.87
C SER A 328 9.11 91.21 23.75
N PRO A 329 9.44 92.51 23.74
CA PRO A 329 8.71 93.52 24.53
C PRO A 329 7.34 93.88 23.92
N ALA A 330 7.12 93.51 22.66
CA ALA A 330 5.86 93.73 21.94
C ALA A 330 4.71 92.83 22.44
N LEU A 331 5.02 91.81 23.26
CA LEU A 331 4.08 90.87 23.87
C LEU A 331 4.07 91.01 25.39
#